data_AF-H0ES98-F1
#
_entry.id   AF-H0ES98-F1
#
_cell.length_a   1.000
_cell.length_b   1.000
_cell.length_c   1.000
_cell.angle_alpha   90.00
_cell.angle_beta   90.00
_cell.angle_gamma   90.00
#
_symmetry.space_group_name_H-M   'P 1'
#
loop_
_entity.id
_entity.type
_entity.pdbx_description
1 polymer ?
#
loop_
_entity_poly.entity_id
_entity_poly.type
_entity_poly.pdbx_seq_one_letter_code
_entity_poly.pdbx_strand_id
1 'polypeptide(L)'
;MSGTSNVGQSSVYEAGDQRNVPQSEIEQQKKDDRFHEGKEHSHKANDSKDERTIANKLERESKREQEGEEDTKEVAALKKDPTLPAKMHGNEPSKGAKVDAELQREEEEELKRKGKA
;
A
#
# COMPACT_ATOMS: atom_id res chain seq x y z
N MET A 1 4.70 54.90 -6.17
CA MET A 1 5.10 54.14 -4.96
C MET A 1 5.94 52.97 -5.44
N SER A 2 7.27 53.15 -5.44
CA SER A 2 8.24 52.22 -6.04
C SER A 2 8.73 51.23 -4.97
N GLY A 3 8.48 49.93 -5.15
CA GLY A 3 9.08 48.86 -4.36
C GLY A 3 10.47 48.55 -4.88
N THR A 4 11.50 49.20 -4.34
CA THR A 4 12.89 49.09 -4.79
C THR A 4 13.60 47.89 -4.16
N SER A 5 13.09 46.68 -4.38
CA SER A 5 13.82 45.45 -4.07
C SER A 5 14.37 44.83 -5.36
N ASN A 6 15.56 44.22 -5.31
CA ASN A 6 16.20 43.59 -6.47
C ASN A 6 15.39 42.39 -7.02
N VAL A 7 14.41 41.93 -6.23
CA VAL A 7 13.49 40.85 -6.55
C VAL A 7 12.06 41.38 -6.75
N GLY A 8 11.86 42.66 -7.09
CA GLY A 8 10.53 43.19 -7.44
C GLY A 8 9.52 43.25 -6.28
N GLN A 9 8.24 43.35 -6.64
CA GLN A 9 7.12 43.60 -5.72
C GLN A 9 6.49 42.28 -5.27
N SER A 10 6.31 42.07 -3.96
CA SER A 10 5.87 40.78 -3.39
C SER A 10 4.51 40.29 -3.91
N SER A 11 3.66 41.20 -4.38
CA SER A 11 2.37 40.90 -5.01
C SER A 11 2.46 40.17 -6.36
N VAL A 12 3.65 40.09 -6.96
CA VAL A 12 3.89 39.43 -8.24
C VAL A 12 4.20 37.93 -8.06
N TYR A 13 4.56 37.49 -6.85
CA TYR A 13 4.94 36.11 -6.57
C TYR A 13 3.76 35.28 -6.06
N GLU A 14 3.38 34.26 -6.83
CA GLU A 14 2.40 33.26 -6.41
C GLU A 14 3.11 32.18 -5.59
N ALA A 15 3.01 32.27 -4.26
CA ALA A 15 3.74 31.41 -3.33
C ALA A 15 3.17 29.98 -3.18
N GLY A 16 2.38 29.49 -4.15
CA GLY A 16 1.81 28.13 -4.26
C GLY A 16 1.87 27.28 -3.00
N ASP A 17 2.69 26.22 -3.03
CA ASP A 17 2.97 25.28 -1.93
C ASP A 17 4.17 25.71 -1.04
N GLN A 18 4.70 26.93 -1.23
CA GLN A 18 5.86 27.43 -0.49
C GLN A 18 5.48 28.23 0.77
N ARG A 19 4.19 28.30 1.11
CA ARG A 19 3.73 28.96 2.34
C ARG A 19 3.71 27.97 3.50
N ASN A 20 4.32 28.34 4.62
CA ASN A 20 4.10 27.64 5.87
C ASN A 20 2.72 28.04 6.43
N VAL A 21 1.71 27.19 6.22
CA VAL A 21 0.37 27.40 6.76
C VAL A 21 0.36 27.19 8.29
N PRO A 22 -0.45 27.95 9.03
CA PRO A 22 -0.56 27.75 10.47
C PRO A 22 -1.13 26.37 10.79
N GLN A 23 -0.68 25.77 11.88
CA GLN A 23 -1.12 24.43 12.32
C GLN A 23 -2.65 24.29 12.41
N SER A 24 -3.35 25.37 12.76
CA SER A 24 -4.81 25.42 12.84
C SER A 24 -5.49 25.21 11.48
N GLU A 25 -4.90 25.68 10.39
CA GLU A 25 -5.43 25.53 9.04
C GLU A 25 -5.18 24.11 8.52
N ILE A 26 -4.01 23.52 8.82
CA ILE A 26 -3.72 22.10 8.56
C ILE A 26 -4.72 21.21 9.30
N GLU A 27 -5.00 21.51 10.56
CA GLU A 27 -5.99 20.76 11.34
C GLU A 27 -7.40 20.89 10.79
N GLN A 28 -7.80 22.08 10.30
CA GLN A 28 -9.09 22.27 9.64
C GLN A 28 -9.19 21.50 8.33
N GLN A 29 -8.17 21.57 7.48
CA GLN A 29 -8.13 20.79 6.23
C GLN A 29 -8.21 19.29 6.50
N LYS A 30 -7.41 18.78 7.45
CA LYS A 30 -7.53 17.40 7.90
C LYS A 30 -8.94 17.10 8.39
N LYS A 31 -9.54 18.02 9.15
CA LYS A 31 -10.89 17.82 9.69
C LYS A 31 -11.95 17.74 8.62
N ASP A 32 -11.79 18.49 7.54
CA ASP A 32 -12.66 18.51 6.38
C ASP A 32 -12.40 17.29 5.48
N ASP A 33 -11.17 16.78 5.39
CA ASP A 33 -10.83 15.59 4.60
C ASP A 33 -11.18 14.25 5.30
N ARG A 34 -11.67 14.30 6.55
CA ARG A 34 -12.06 13.13 7.37
C ARG A 34 -13.30 12.38 6.89
N PHE A 35 -13.89 12.72 5.75
CA PHE A 35 -15.04 12.00 5.21
C PHE A 35 -14.77 10.50 4.94
N HIS A 36 -13.52 10.06 5.06
CA HIS A 36 -13.11 8.66 4.96
C HIS A 36 -12.46 8.06 6.22
N GLU A 37 -12.41 8.80 7.34
CA GLU A 37 -11.80 8.27 8.57
C GLU A 37 -12.77 7.31 9.28
N GLY A 38 -12.32 6.08 9.52
CA GLY A 38 -13.07 5.10 10.30
C GLY A 38 -13.18 5.51 11.78
N LYS A 39 -14.21 5.01 12.48
CA LYS A 39 -14.37 5.27 13.92
C LYS A 39 -13.12 4.82 14.69
N GLU A 40 -12.67 5.66 15.63
CA GLU A 40 -11.55 5.31 16.49
C GLU A 40 -11.75 3.93 17.13
N HIS A 41 -10.71 3.09 17.07
CA HIS A 41 -10.69 1.71 17.59
C HIS A 41 -11.49 0.65 16.81
N SER A 42 -12.01 0.96 15.62
CA SER A 42 -12.70 -0.03 14.77
C SER A 42 -11.88 -1.28 14.41
N HIS A 43 -10.55 -1.22 14.55
CA HIS A 43 -9.65 -2.35 14.28
C HIS A 43 -9.31 -3.20 15.50
N LYS A 44 -9.69 -2.79 16.72
CA LYS A 44 -9.37 -3.55 17.94
C LYS A 44 -10.28 -4.77 18.05
N ALA A 45 -9.69 -5.96 18.03
CA ALA A 45 -10.44 -7.22 18.16
C ALA A 45 -11.14 -7.35 19.52
N ASN A 46 -10.48 -6.84 20.56
CA ASN A 46 -10.92 -6.89 21.95
C ASN A 46 -11.42 -5.52 22.44
N ASP A 47 -12.11 -4.76 21.59
CA ASP A 47 -12.75 -3.52 22.03
C ASP A 47 -13.82 -3.82 23.09
N SER A 48 -13.77 -3.11 24.21
CA SER A 48 -14.76 -3.23 25.28
C SER A 48 -16.12 -2.66 24.89
N LYS A 49 -16.15 -1.77 23.88
CA LYS A 49 -17.37 -1.20 23.29
C LYS A 49 -17.92 -2.04 22.13
N ASP A 50 -17.33 -3.19 21.86
CA ASP A 50 -17.78 -4.08 20.81
C ASP A 50 -18.98 -4.91 21.28
N GLU A 51 -20.11 -4.67 20.61
CA GLU A 51 -21.41 -5.29 20.85
C GLU A 51 -21.50 -6.75 20.36
N ARG A 52 -20.46 -7.28 19.71
CA ARG A 52 -20.41 -8.70 19.34
C ARG A 52 -20.42 -9.60 20.58
N THR A 53 -21.17 -10.68 20.49
CA THR A 53 -21.21 -11.71 21.54
C THR A 53 -19.84 -12.38 21.72
N ILE A 54 -19.56 -12.92 22.92
CA ILE A 54 -18.30 -13.61 23.22
C ILE A 54 -18.05 -14.76 22.24
N ALA A 55 -19.10 -15.50 21.88
CA ALA A 55 -19.03 -16.58 20.89
C ALA A 55 -18.56 -16.07 19.51
N ASN A 56 -19.11 -14.95 19.02
CA ASN A 56 -18.75 -14.37 17.72
C ASN A 56 -17.31 -13.80 17.73
N LYS A 57 -16.86 -13.25 18.87
CA LYS A 57 -15.47 -12.79 19.05
C LYS A 57 -14.49 -13.96 18.95
N LEU A 58 -14.78 -15.06 19.64
CA LEU A 58 -13.96 -16.26 19.65
C LEU A 58 -13.93 -16.95 18.28
N GLU A 59 -15.08 -17.06 17.62
CA GLU A 59 -15.16 -17.60 16.26
C GLU A 59 -14.29 -16.79 15.28
N ARG A 60 -14.35 -15.45 15.35
CA ARG A 60 -13.52 -14.59 14.49
C ARG A 60 -12.03 -14.74 14.76
N GLU A 61 -11.62 -14.80 16.03
CA GLU A 61 -10.20 -15.02 16.38
C GLU A 61 -9.72 -16.39 15.87
N SER A 62 -10.53 -17.45 16.03
CA SER A 62 -10.18 -18.77 15.49
C SER A 62 -10.02 -18.79 13.96
N LYS A 63 -10.85 -18.02 13.24
CA LYS A 63 -10.71 -17.84 11.78
C LYS A 63 -9.43 -17.05 11.44
N ARG A 64 -9.11 -16.01 12.21
CA ARG A 64 -7.88 -15.21 12.01
C ARG A 64 -6.61 -16.01 12.22
N GLU A 65 -6.60 -16.91 13.20
CA GLU A 65 -5.47 -17.84 13.40
C GLU A 65 -5.24 -18.72 12.16
N GLN A 66 -6.30 -19.06 11.42
CA GLN A 66 -6.23 -19.84 10.18
C GLN A 66 -5.97 -18.97 8.93
N GLU A 67 -6.35 -17.69 8.95
CA GLU A 67 -6.17 -16.75 7.83
C GLU A 67 -4.68 -16.39 7.57
N GLY A 68 -3.77 -16.64 8.51
CA GLY A 68 -2.37 -16.24 8.40
C GLY A 68 -1.51 -17.07 7.43
N GLU A 69 -1.98 -18.23 6.98
CA GLU A 69 -1.11 -19.23 6.34
C GLU A 69 -1.53 -19.62 4.92
N GLU A 70 -2.73 -19.27 4.48
CA GLU A 70 -3.20 -19.64 3.14
C GLU A 70 -2.87 -18.57 2.12
N ASP A 71 -1.85 -18.84 1.29
CA ASP A 71 -1.61 -18.05 0.09
C ASP A 71 -2.89 -18.03 -0.76
N THR A 72 -3.36 -16.83 -1.11
CA THR A 72 -4.40 -16.71 -2.12
C THR A 72 -3.92 -17.34 -3.44
N LYS A 73 -4.86 -17.75 -4.30
CA LYS A 73 -4.51 -18.36 -5.61
C LYS A 73 -3.53 -17.51 -6.41
N GLU A 74 -3.62 -16.18 -6.30
CA GLU A 74 -2.73 -15.23 -6.96
C GLU A 74 -1.34 -15.21 -6.32
N VAL A 75 -1.25 -15.22 -4.98
CA VAL A 75 0.03 -15.28 -4.25
C VAL A 75 0.73 -16.60 -4.54
N ALA A 76 0.00 -17.72 -4.56
CA ALA A 76 0.53 -19.02 -4.92
C ALA A 76 1.01 -19.06 -6.38
N ALA A 77 0.34 -18.36 -7.30
CA ALA A 77 0.78 -18.22 -8.69
C ALA A 77 2.04 -17.36 -8.81
N LEU A 78 2.10 -16.23 -8.09
CA LEU A 78 3.25 -15.32 -8.05
C LEU A 78 4.52 -16.03 -7.54
N LYS A 79 4.38 -16.89 -6.52
CA LYS A 79 5.50 -17.70 -5.98
C LYS A 79 6.08 -18.69 -7.00
N LYS A 80 5.29 -19.11 -8.00
CA LYS A 80 5.74 -20.05 -9.04
C LYS A 80 6.36 -19.34 -10.23
N ASP A 81 5.69 -18.33 -10.76
CA ASP A 81 6.19 -17.53 -11.87
C ASP A 81 5.65 -16.10 -11.72
N PRO A 82 6.54 -15.09 -11.69
CA PRO A 82 6.17 -13.70 -11.48
C PRO A 82 5.24 -13.14 -12.58
N THR A 83 5.17 -13.79 -13.75
CA THR A 83 4.32 -13.39 -14.88
C THR A 83 2.90 -13.95 -14.82
N LEU A 84 2.63 -14.95 -13.97
CA LEU A 84 1.33 -15.64 -13.94
C LEU A 84 0.17 -14.76 -13.46
N PRO A 85 0.29 -13.93 -12.41
CA PRO A 85 -0.82 -13.09 -11.98
C PRO A 85 -1.32 -12.17 -13.10
N ALA A 86 -0.42 -11.55 -13.86
CA ALA A 86 -0.80 -10.72 -15.00
C ALA A 86 -1.52 -11.52 -16.10
N LYS A 87 -1.02 -12.72 -16.44
CA LYS A 87 -1.64 -13.61 -17.43
C LYS A 87 -3.02 -14.11 -16.99
N MET A 88 -3.21 -14.40 -15.70
CA MET A 88 -4.51 -14.81 -15.15
C MET A 88 -5.59 -13.74 -15.35
N HIS A 89 -5.19 -12.47 -15.28
CA HIS A 89 -6.06 -11.32 -15.51
C HIS A 89 -6.14 -10.88 -16.98
N GLY A 90 -5.50 -11.62 -17.91
CA GLY A 90 -5.48 -11.27 -19.34
C GLY A 90 -4.62 -10.04 -19.68
N ASN A 91 -3.78 -9.60 -18.76
CA ASN A 91 -2.91 -8.44 -18.92
C ASN A 91 -1.50 -8.85 -19.38
N GLU A 92 -0.79 -7.91 -20.00
CA GLU A 92 0.62 -8.10 -20.29
C GLU A 92 1.46 -8.00 -18.99
N PRO A 93 2.35 -8.96 -18.71
CA PRO A 93 3.26 -8.89 -17.57
C PRO A 93 4.16 -7.64 -17.63
N SER A 94 4.48 -7.08 -16.46
CA SER A 94 5.38 -5.93 -16.36
C SER A 94 6.79 -6.29 -16.85
N LYS A 95 7.58 -5.28 -17.22
CA LYS A 95 8.99 -5.48 -17.60
C LYS A 95 9.79 -6.19 -16.50
N GLY A 96 9.57 -5.81 -15.24
CA GLY A 96 10.22 -6.46 -14.09
C GLY A 96 9.85 -7.94 -13.97
N ALA A 97 8.55 -8.27 -14.02
CA ALA A 97 8.11 -9.65 -13.95
C ALA A 97 8.67 -10.54 -15.08
N LYS A 98 8.88 -9.98 -16.28
CA LYS A 98 9.53 -10.70 -17.38
C LYS A 98 11.00 -10.97 -17.09
N VAL A 99 11.75 -9.97 -16.60
CA VAL A 99 13.16 -10.12 -16.22
C VAL A 99 13.32 -11.12 -15.08
N ASP A 100 12.47 -11.06 -14.06
CA ASP A 100 12.50 -12.00 -12.94
C ASP A 100 12.25 -13.44 -13.41
N ALA A 101 11.32 -13.66 -14.34
CA ALA A 101 11.08 -14.98 -14.93
C ALA A 101 12.24 -15.47 -15.81
N GLU A 102 12.94 -14.57 -16.50
CA GLU A 102 14.15 -14.90 -17.28
C GLU A 102 15.30 -15.33 -16.35
N LEU A 103 15.56 -14.54 -15.31
CA LEU A 103 16.58 -14.86 -14.30
C LEU A 103 16.32 -16.19 -13.61
N GLN A 104 15.09 -16.46 -13.19
CA GLN A 104 14.71 -17.75 -12.59
C GLN A 104 15.01 -18.93 -13.52
N ARG A 105 14.73 -18.79 -14.82
CA ARG A 105 15.03 -19.85 -15.81
C ARG A 105 16.53 -20.04 -16.01
N GLU A 106 17.28 -18.95 -16.11
CA GLU A 106 18.74 -19.00 -16.23
C GLU A 106 19.38 -19.65 -15.00
N GLU A 107 18.93 -19.30 -13.79
CA GLU A 107 19.39 -19.91 -12.55
C GLU A 107 19.07 -21.40 -12.47
N GLU A 108 17.86 -21.82 -12.85
CA GLU A 108 17.49 -23.23 -12.92
C GLU A 108 18.34 -24.02 -13.93
N GLU A 109 18.62 -23.44 -15.09
CA GLU A 109 19.51 -24.04 -16.09
C GLU A 109 20.95 -24.14 -15.57
N GLU A 110 21.44 -23.11 -14.89
CA GLU A 110 22.76 -23.15 -14.28
C GLU A 110 22.85 -24.19 -13.17
N LEU A 111 21.83 -24.33 -12.33
CA LEU A 111 21.77 -25.35 -11.28
C LEU A 111 21.81 -26.76 -11.87
N LYS A 112 21.07 -26.99 -12.98
CA LYS A 112 21.11 -28.24 -13.75
C LYS A 112 22.49 -28.49 -14.33
N ARG A 113 23.14 -27.48 -14.93
CA ARG A 113 24.51 -27.60 -15.48
C ARG A 113 25.55 -27.85 -14.38
N LYS A 114 25.36 -27.26 -13.20
CA LYS A 114 26.22 -27.43 -12.02
C LYS A 114 25.96 -28.75 -11.26
N GLY A 115 25.00 -29.57 -11.71
CA GLY A 115 24.67 -30.85 -11.08
C GLY A 115 24.15 -30.73 -9.65
N LYS A 116 23.57 -29.58 -9.30
CA LYS A 116 23.05 -29.28 -7.95
C LYS A 116 21.53 -29.47 -7.83
N ALA A 117 20.92 -30.09 -8.84
CA ALA A 117 19.49 -30.39 -8.91
C ALA A 117 19.25 -31.89 -8.83
#